data_AF-A0A8D9A2X5-F1
#
_entry.id   AF-A0A8D9A2X5-F1
#
_cell.length_a   1.000
_cell.length_b   1.000
_cell.length_c   1.000
_cell.angle_alpha   90.00
_cell.angle_beta   90.00
_cell.angle_gamma   90.00
#
_symmetry.space_group_name_H-M   'P 1'
#
loop_
_entity.id
_entity.type
_entity.pdbx_description
1 polymer ?
#
loop_
_entity_poly.entity_id
_entity_poly.type
_entity_poly.pdbx_seq_one_letter_code
_entity_poly.pdbx_strand_id
1 'polypeptide(L)'
;MIQRILLGVTVVHVFFWTVPQAYGVQVVVSWLILVVSPLSILLSPSEPKPRLLCIGFALTPPFILLCASYEVFFVLVLLIHLVFWFDLECFQSNTLIHQSFLILVYLFLSFFGLGNIASVNSYDWSVVRFFISVFSPFTMLSFFLLKIFIPFLLVSCTVRAIHVACSGETHSIRVSE
;
A
#
# COMPACT_ATOMS: atom_id res chain seq x y z
N MET A 1 -11.48 5.17 -10.38
CA MET A 1 -12.22 4.05 -11.03
C MET A 1 -11.25 2.96 -11.47
N ILE A 2 -10.19 3.32 -12.20
CA ILE A 2 -9.15 2.40 -12.69
C ILE A 2 -8.50 1.56 -11.57
N GLN A 3 -8.12 2.18 -10.44
CA GLN A 3 -7.46 1.47 -9.33
C GLN A 3 -8.31 0.35 -8.73
N ARG A 4 -9.65 0.55 -8.66
CA ARG A 4 -10.59 -0.46 -8.16
C ARG A 4 -10.72 -1.65 -9.11
N ILE A 5 -10.69 -1.40 -10.42
CA ILE A 5 -10.72 -2.44 -11.44
C ILE A 5 -9.43 -3.28 -11.36
N LEU A 6 -8.27 -2.63 -11.25
CA LEU A 6 -6.98 -3.32 -11.10
C LEU A 6 -6.94 -4.21 -9.84
N LEU A 7 -7.50 -3.74 -8.73
CA LEU A 7 -7.65 -4.56 -7.52
C LEU A 7 -8.52 -5.80 -7.77
N GLY A 8 -9.69 -5.63 -8.41
CA GLY A 8 -10.56 -6.75 -8.77
C GLY A 8 -9.87 -7.77 -9.68
N VAL A 9 -9.16 -7.30 -10.71
CA VAL A 9 -8.37 -8.15 -11.62
C VAL A 9 -7.31 -8.93 -10.85
N THR A 10 -6.66 -8.31 -9.86
CA THR A 10 -5.61 -8.95 -9.07
C THR A 10 -6.17 -10.06 -8.18
N VAL A 11 -7.31 -9.84 -7.52
CA VAL A 11 -7.98 -10.87 -6.70
C VAL A 11 -8.37 -12.07 -7.56
N VAL A 12 -8.93 -11.81 -8.75
CA VAL A 12 -9.29 -12.85 -9.72
C VAL A 12 -8.04 -13.60 -10.19
N HIS A 13 -6.97 -12.90 -10.55
CA HIS A 13 -5.70 -13.50 -10.97
C HIS A 13 -5.10 -14.42 -9.90
N VAL A 14 -5.06 -13.97 -8.65
CA VAL A 14 -4.56 -14.78 -7.52
C VAL A 14 -5.41 -16.03 -7.30
N PHE A 15 -6.74 -15.94 -7.48
CA PHE A 15 -7.62 -17.10 -7.40
C PHE A 15 -7.32 -18.13 -8.50
N PHE A 16 -7.19 -17.66 -9.76
CA PHE A 16 -6.91 -18.52 -10.92
C PHE A 16 -5.48 -19.06 -10.98
N TRP A 17 -4.53 -18.49 -10.23
CA TRP A 17 -3.17 -19.02 -10.09
C TRP A 17 -3.13 -20.48 -9.59
N THR A 18 -4.17 -20.92 -8.88
CA THR A 18 -4.32 -22.30 -8.41
C THR A 18 -4.57 -23.31 -9.54
N VAL A 19 -4.90 -22.85 -10.76
CA VAL A 19 -5.22 -23.71 -11.90
C VAL A 19 -3.95 -24.07 -12.70
N PRO A 20 -3.63 -25.37 -12.89
CA PRO A 20 -2.34 -25.80 -13.48
C PRO A 20 -2.06 -25.46 -14.95
N GLN A 21 -3.00 -24.87 -15.71
CA GLN A 21 -2.93 -24.89 -17.18
C GLN A 21 -2.28 -23.67 -17.86
N ALA A 22 -1.73 -22.69 -17.14
CA ALA A 22 -1.20 -21.47 -17.79
C ALA A 22 -0.04 -20.76 -17.07
N TYR A 23 0.92 -21.51 -16.53
CA TYR A 23 2.03 -20.95 -15.73
C TYR A 23 2.76 -19.75 -16.38
N GLY A 24 3.03 -19.78 -17.69
CA GLY A 24 3.78 -18.71 -18.37
C GLY A 24 3.01 -17.39 -18.49
N VAL A 25 1.75 -17.44 -18.92
CA VAL A 25 0.90 -16.24 -19.07
C VAL A 25 0.65 -15.60 -17.71
N GLN A 26 0.43 -16.42 -16.69
CA GLN A 26 0.16 -15.93 -15.34
C GLN A 26 1.34 -15.17 -14.74
N VAL A 27 2.59 -15.59 -15.00
CA VAL A 27 3.79 -14.87 -14.56
C VAL A 27 3.86 -13.47 -15.18
N VAL A 28 3.60 -13.38 -16.49
CA VAL A 28 3.58 -12.08 -17.19
C VAL A 28 2.51 -11.17 -16.60
N VAL A 29 1.32 -11.70 -16.32
CA VAL A 29 0.22 -10.93 -15.69
C VAL A 29 0.64 -10.42 -14.30
N SER A 30 1.30 -11.23 -13.47
CA SER A 30 1.79 -10.80 -12.16
C SER A 30 2.79 -9.65 -12.27
N TRP A 31 3.76 -9.73 -13.19
CA TRP A 31 4.71 -8.66 -13.46
C TRP A 31 4.02 -7.38 -13.94
N LEU A 32 3.02 -7.50 -14.82
CA LEU A 32 2.25 -6.35 -15.28
C LEU A 32 1.48 -5.71 -14.12
N ILE A 33 0.83 -6.48 -13.25
CA ILE A 33 0.11 -5.95 -12.08
C ILE A 33 1.09 -5.22 -11.14
N LEU A 34 2.27 -5.81 -10.88
CA LEU A 34 3.30 -5.23 -10.01
C LEU A 34 3.74 -3.84 -10.46
N VAL A 35 3.77 -3.58 -11.78
CA VAL A 35 4.22 -2.30 -12.35
C VAL A 35 3.05 -1.35 -12.65
N VAL A 36 2.01 -1.83 -13.34
CA VAL A 36 0.88 -1.01 -13.78
C VAL A 36 0.08 -0.46 -12.61
N SER A 37 -0.06 -1.24 -11.53
CA SER A 37 -0.85 -0.81 -10.38
C SER A 37 -0.25 0.41 -9.67
N PRO A 38 1.03 0.43 -9.26
CA PRO A 38 1.67 1.65 -8.75
C PRO A 38 1.70 2.80 -9.75
N LEU A 39 1.91 2.54 -11.04
CA LEU A 39 1.91 3.61 -12.07
C LEU A 39 0.54 4.30 -12.19
N SER A 40 -0.54 3.61 -11.85
CA SER A 40 -1.89 4.20 -11.83
C SER A 40 -2.06 5.33 -10.80
N ILE A 41 -1.10 5.50 -9.87
CA ILE A 41 -1.05 6.64 -8.94
C ILE A 41 -0.94 7.97 -9.70
N LEU A 42 -0.31 7.98 -10.89
CA LEU A 42 -0.17 9.20 -11.70
C LEU A 42 -1.51 9.76 -12.18
N LEU A 43 -2.55 8.93 -12.24
CA LEU A 43 -3.91 9.30 -12.62
C LEU A 43 -4.76 9.72 -11.41
N SER A 44 -4.15 9.94 -10.25
CA SER A 44 -4.87 10.26 -9.02
C SER A 44 -5.40 11.71 -9.02
N PRO A 45 -6.56 11.95 -8.39
CA PRO A 45 -7.14 13.29 -8.29
C PRO A 45 -6.26 14.26 -7.48
N SER A 46 -6.50 15.57 -7.62
CA SER A 46 -5.77 16.61 -6.91
C SER A 46 -6.16 16.74 -5.43
N GLU A 47 -7.40 16.39 -5.09
CA GLU A 47 -7.92 16.45 -3.73
C GLU A 47 -7.21 15.45 -2.79
N PRO A 48 -6.83 15.86 -1.57
CA PRO A 48 -5.92 15.07 -0.70
C PRO A 48 -6.53 13.75 -0.25
N LYS A 49 -7.79 13.74 0.19
CA LYS A 49 -8.49 12.54 0.69
C LYS A 49 -8.73 11.48 -0.39
N PRO A 50 -9.38 11.77 -1.53
CA PRO A 50 -9.59 10.76 -2.57
C PRO A 50 -8.27 10.34 -3.22
N ARG A 51 -7.25 11.20 -3.24
CA ARG A 51 -5.89 10.83 -3.67
C ARG A 51 -5.26 9.81 -2.74
N LEU A 52 -5.36 9.97 -1.42
CA LEU A 52 -4.86 9.00 -0.45
C LEU A 52 -5.51 7.62 -0.64
N LEU A 53 -6.83 7.58 -0.83
CA LEU A 53 -7.54 6.33 -1.13
C LEU A 53 -7.09 5.71 -2.47
N CYS A 54 -6.90 6.52 -3.50
CA CYS A 54 -6.39 6.03 -4.79
C CYS A 54 -4.99 5.42 -4.66
N ILE A 55 -4.09 6.05 -3.88
CA ILE A 55 -2.76 5.52 -3.58
C ILE A 55 -2.87 4.20 -2.82
N GLY A 56 -3.73 4.13 -1.79
CA GLY A 56 -4.04 2.89 -1.07
C GLY A 56 -4.47 1.76 -2.00
N PHE A 57 -5.47 2.01 -2.84
CA PHE A 57 -5.96 1.01 -3.80
C PHE A 57 -4.95 0.66 -4.89
N ALA A 58 -4.05 1.58 -5.28
CA ALA A 58 -3.00 1.31 -6.26
C ALA A 58 -1.84 0.47 -5.69
N LEU A 59 -1.56 0.59 -4.39
CA LEU A 59 -0.51 -0.19 -3.70
C LEU A 59 -1.02 -1.51 -3.12
N THR A 60 -2.33 -1.70 -2.99
CA THR A 60 -2.91 -2.96 -2.49
C THR A 60 -2.65 -4.15 -3.43
N PRO A 61 -2.79 -4.05 -4.77
CA PRO A 61 -2.49 -5.14 -5.70
C PRO A 61 -1.06 -5.70 -5.63
N PRO A 62 0.01 -4.88 -5.70
CA PRO A 62 1.36 -5.41 -5.54
C PRO A 62 1.56 -5.98 -4.14
N PHE A 63 0.92 -5.43 -3.10
CA PHE A 63 0.98 -6.00 -1.76
C PHE A 63 0.36 -7.39 -1.68
N ILE A 64 -0.81 -7.60 -2.29
CA ILE A 64 -1.49 -8.91 -2.35
C ILE A 64 -0.60 -9.94 -3.04
N LEU A 65 0.08 -9.57 -4.14
CA LEU A 65 0.98 -10.48 -4.85
C LEU A 65 2.26 -10.81 -4.06
N LEU A 66 2.67 -9.94 -3.14
CA LEU A 66 3.90 -10.07 -2.35
C LEU A 66 3.67 -10.68 -0.96
N CYS A 67 2.41 -10.88 -0.55
CA CYS A 67 2.06 -11.37 0.77
C CYS A 67 1.48 -12.78 0.76
N ALA A 68 1.70 -13.50 1.85
CA ALA A 68 1.08 -14.80 2.07
C ALA A 68 -0.12 -14.64 3.02
N SER A 69 -1.29 -15.13 2.60
CA SER A 69 -2.45 -15.33 3.49
C SER A 69 -2.98 -14.02 4.13
N TYR A 70 -3.07 -13.96 5.46
CA TYR A 70 -3.78 -12.96 6.25
C TYR A 70 -3.11 -11.59 6.31
N GLU A 71 -1.87 -11.47 5.86
CA GLU A 71 -1.13 -10.20 5.82
C GLU A 71 -1.87 -9.15 4.99
N VAL A 72 -2.69 -9.55 4.00
CA VAL A 72 -3.51 -8.64 3.18
C VAL A 72 -4.46 -7.80 4.03
N PHE A 73 -5.01 -8.36 5.12
CA PHE A 73 -5.90 -7.62 6.01
C PHE A 73 -5.18 -6.47 6.71
N PHE A 74 -3.88 -6.59 6.96
CA PHE A 74 -3.10 -5.55 7.61
C PHE A 74 -3.13 -4.25 6.81
N VAL A 75 -2.88 -4.29 5.49
CA VAL A 75 -2.89 -3.07 4.65
C VAL A 75 -4.28 -2.45 4.55
N LEU A 76 -5.34 -3.26 4.53
CA LEU A 76 -6.72 -2.74 4.53
C LEU A 76 -7.05 -2.04 5.84
N VAL A 77 -6.73 -2.67 6.98
CA VAL A 77 -6.94 -2.08 8.31
C VAL A 77 -6.09 -0.83 8.49
N LEU A 78 -4.84 -0.85 8.03
CA LEU A 78 -3.94 0.31 8.04
C LEU A 78 -4.52 1.45 7.21
N LEU A 79 -4.99 1.19 5.99
CA LEU A 79 -5.60 2.21 5.13
C LEU A 79 -6.83 2.86 5.79
N ILE A 80 -7.68 2.06 6.43
CA ILE A 80 -8.85 2.57 7.18
C ILE A 80 -8.39 3.47 8.33
N HIS A 81 -7.40 3.05 9.12
CA HIS A 81 -6.87 3.86 10.22
C HIS A 81 -6.21 5.15 9.74
N LEU A 82 -5.50 5.12 8.62
CA LEU A 82 -4.84 6.31 8.04
C LEU A 82 -5.86 7.33 7.52
N VAL A 83 -6.94 6.87 6.88
CA VAL A 83 -8.04 7.75 6.44
C VAL A 83 -8.78 8.33 7.63
N PHE A 84 -9.03 7.53 8.67
CA PHE A 84 -9.64 7.99 9.90
C PHE A 84 -8.78 9.04 10.60
N TRP A 85 -7.46 8.81 10.67
CA TRP A 85 -6.52 9.79 11.21
C TRP A 85 -6.50 11.08 10.40
N PHE A 86 -6.50 11.00 9.05
CA PHE A 86 -6.63 12.18 8.19
C PHE A 86 -7.88 13.01 8.53
N ASP A 87 -9.03 12.36 8.69
CA ASP A 87 -10.29 13.02 9.02
C ASP A 87 -10.26 13.67 10.41
N LEU A 88 -9.68 12.98 11.41
CA LEU A 88 -9.52 13.52 12.75
C LEU A 88 -8.62 14.76 12.78
N GLU A 89 -7.53 14.75 12.02
CA GLU A 89 -6.59 15.87 11.98
C GLU A 89 -7.16 17.09 11.24
N CYS A 90 -8.02 16.86 10.24
CA CYS A 90 -8.77 17.95 9.61
C CYS A 90 -9.81 18.56 10.57
N PHE A 91 -10.45 17.73 11.41
CA PHE A 91 -11.43 18.22 12.38
C PHE A 91 -10.76 18.92 13.57
N GLN A 92 -9.61 18.42 14.02
CA GLN A 92 -8.88 18.91 15.17
C GLN A 92 -7.40 19.04 14.82
N SER A 93 -6.93 20.29 14.72
CA SER A 93 -5.50 20.60 14.57
C SER A 93 -4.78 20.22 15.87
N ASN A 94 -4.15 19.06 15.90
CA ASN A 94 -3.37 18.62 17.05
C ASN A 94 -2.00 19.30 17.10
N THR A 95 -1.34 19.21 18.25
CA THR A 95 0.03 19.70 18.39
C THR A 95 1.00 18.87 17.53
N LEU A 96 2.07 19.51 17.04
CA LEU A 96 3.12 18.84 16.25
C LEU A 96 3.72 17.61 16.96
N ILE A 97 3.77 17.65 18.29
CA ILE A 97 4.27 16.55 19.13
C ILE A 97 3.35 15.33 19.01
N HIS A 98 2.03 15.52 19.09
CA HIS A 98 1.06 14.44 18.95
C HIS A 98 1.15 13.79 17.55
N GLN A 99 1.22 14.61 16.50
CA GLN A 99 1.40 14.13 15.13
C GLN A 99 2.70 13.33 14.97
N SER A 100 3.81 13.83 15.50
CA SER A 100 5.11 13.15 15.45
C SER A 100 5.08 11.80 16.17
N PHE A 101 4.43 11.73 17.32
CA PHE A 101 4.21 10.49 18.06
C PHE A 101 3.37 9.49 17.26
N LEU A 102 2.26 9.92 16.65
CA LEU A 102 1.42 9.06 15.83
C LEU A 102 2.15 8.53 14.58
N ILE A 103 2.94 9.36 13.90
CA ILE A 103 3.79 8.93 12.77
C ILE A 103 4.70 7.79 13.23
N LEU A 104 5.40 7.98 14.35
CA LEU A 104 6.30 6.98 14.90
C LEU A 104 5.54 5.68 15.22
N VAL A 105 4.40 5.77 15.88
CA VAL A 105 3.54 4.61 16.18
C VAL A 105 3.12 3.87 14.91
N TYR A 106 2.68 4.58 13.86
CA TYR A 106 2.28 3.96 12.60
C TYR A 106 3.46 3.34 11.83
N LEU A 107 4.66 3.93 11.91
CA LEU A 107 5.86 3.34 11.32
C LEU A 107 6.28 2.06 12.05
N PHE A 108 6.24 2.07 13.40
CA PHE A 108 6.48 0.85 14.18
C PHE A 108 5.40 -0.21 13.92
N LEU A 109 4.13 0.20 13.83
CA LEU A 109 3.03 -0.69 13.47
C LEU A 109 3.21 -1.24 12.05
N SER A 110 3.73 -0.46 11.11
CA SER A 110 4.04 -0.92 9.75
C SER A 110 5.18 -1.93 9.74
N PHE A 111 6.23 -1.71 10.54
CA PHE A 111 7.35 -2.64 10.66
C PHE A 111 6.94 -3.97 11.32
N PHE A 112 6.21 -3.91 12.44
CA PHE A 112 5.78 -5.10 13.20
C PHE A 112 4.50 -5.75 12.68
N GLY A 113 3.62 -5.01 12.01
CA GLY A 113 2.36 -5.50 11.46
C GLY A 113 2.52 -6.25 10.15
N LEU A 114 3.62 -6.00 9.42
CA LEU A 114 4.16 -6.91 8.41
C LEU A 114 4.88 -8.12 9.03
N GLY A 115 4.85 -8.21 10.36
CA GLY A 115 5.63 -9.08 11.22
C GLY A 115 5.65 -10.50 10.75
N ASN A 116 6.80 -10.87 10.18
CA ASN A 116 7.07 -12.23 9.85
C ASN A 116 8.56 -12.52 10.04
N ILE A 117 9.03 -12.40 11.30
CA ILE A 117 10.30 -12.97 11.77
C ILE A 117 10.34 -14.48 11.49
N ALA A 118 9.16 -15.14 11.39
CA ALA A 118 9.03 -16.51 10.91
C ALA A 118 9.22 -16.68 9.39
N SER A 119 8.80 -15.76 8.51
CA SER A 119 9.08 -15.84 7.05
C SER A 119 10.50 -15.49 6.66
N VAL A 120 11.21 -14.72 7.49
CA VAL A 120 12.66 -14.53 7.33
C VAL A 120 13.39 -15.87 7.50
N ASN A 121 12.84 -16.77 8.33
CA ASN A 121 13.33 -18.13 8.54
C ASN A 121 12.70 -19.17 7.60
N SER A 122 11.49 -18.91 7.11
CA SER A 122 10.72 -19.77 6.21
C SER A 122 10.52 -19.03 4.89
N TYR A 123 11.51 -19.08 4.01
CA TYR A 123 11.34 -18.63 2.62
C TYR A 123 10.27 -19.46 1.94
N ASP A 124 9.01 -19.07 2.13
CA ASP A 124 7.88 -19.75 1.52
C ASP A 124 7.83 -19.37 0.05
N TRP A 125 8.32 -20.30 -0.76
CA TRP A 125 8.43 -20.20 -2.21
C TRP A 125 7.12 -19.86 -2.92
N SER A 126 6.00 -20.05 -2.24
CA SER A 126 4.66 -19.94 -2.78
C SER A 126 4.36 -18.55 -3.37
N VAL A 127 4.85 -17.48 -2.73
CA VAL A 127 4.56 -16.09 -3.14
C VAL A 127 5.51 -15.62 -4.26
N VAL A 128 6.73 -16.13 -4.28
CA VAL A 128 7.75 -15.78 -5.28
C VAL A 128 7.43 -16.42 -6.63
N ARG A 129 6.72 -17.55 -6.62
CA ARG A 129 6.27 -18.27 -7.83
C ARG A 129 5.38 -17.44 -8.74
N PHE A 130 4.68 -16.44 -8.21
CA PHE A 130 3.92 -15.49 -9.03
C PHE A 130 4.80 -14.78 -10.07
N PHE A 131 6.12 -14.69 -9.84
CA PHE A 131 7.05 -13.89 -10.64
C PHE A 131 8.19 -14.68 -11.26
N ILE A 132 8.76 -15.63 -10.53
CA ILE A 132 9.93 -16.40 -10.98
C ILE A 132 9.74 -17.88 -10.70
N SER A 133 10.16 -18.72 -11.66
CA SER A 133 10.12 -20.19 -11.54
C SER A 133 11.42 -20.78 -10.98
N VAL A 134 12.53 -20.06 -11.16
CA VAL A 134 13.88 -20.48 -10.75
C VAL A 134 14.34 -19.66 -9.55
N PHE A 135 15.10 -20.27 -8.66
CA PHE A 135 15.60 -19.57 -7.49
C PHE A 135 16.57 -18.45 -7.81
N SER A 136 16.22 -17.24 -7.37
CA SER A 136 17.13 -16.10 -7.34
C SER A 136 17.00 -15.36 -6.00
N PRO A 137 18.00 -15.45 -5.11
CA PRO A 137 17.92 -14.89 -3.75
C PRO A 137 17.81 -13.36 -3.78
N PHE A 138 18.46 -12.69 -4.72
CA PHE A 138 18.43 -11.23 -4.85
C PHE A 138 17.05 -10.70 -5.26
N THR A 139 16.38 -11.35 -6.20
CA THR A 139 15.02 -10.96 -6.64
C THR A 139 14.00 -11.15 -5.52
N MET A 140 14.11 -12.27 -4.80
CA MET A 140 13.26 -12.56 -3.65
C MET A 140 13.47 -11.56 -2.50
N LEU A 141 14.73 -11.20 -2.22
CA LEU A 141 15.05 -10.13 -1.28
C LEU A 141 14.44 -8.78 -1.72
N SER A 142 14.52 -8.46 -3.01
CA SER A 142 13.92 -7.22 -3.56
C SER A 142 12.40 -7.17 -3.36
N PHE A 143 11.69 -8.29 -3.56
CA PHE A 143 10.25 -8.38 -3.32
C PHE A 143 9.88 -8.22 -1.84
N PHE A 144 10.70 -8.77 -0.95
CA PHE A 144 10.53 -8.58 0.49
C PHE A 144 10.73 -7.12 0.91
N LEU A 145 11.77 -6.45 0.40
CA LEU A 145 12.00 -5.03 0.64
C LEU A 145 10.85 -4.17 0.10
N LEU A 146 10.32 -4.52 -1.08
CA LEU A 146 9.18 -3.82 -1.68
C LEU A 146 7.91 -3.99 -0.83
N LYS A 147 7.66 -5.19 -0.28
CA LYS A 147 6.57 -5.46 0.67
C LYS A 147 6.69 -4.59 1.93
N ILE A 148 7.90 -4.44 2.47
CA ILE A 148 8.16 -3.54 3.60
C ILE A 148 7.90 -2.09 3.22
N PHE A 149 8.31 -1.66 2.04
CA PHE A 149 8.22 -0.26 1.64
C PHE A 149 6.77 0.26 1.48
N ILE A 150 5.83 -0.60 1.09
CA ILE A 150 4.42 -0.22 0.80
C ILE A 150 3.72 0.49 1.98
N PRO A 151 3.64 -0.07 3.20
CA PRO A 151 2.96 0.62 4.30
C PRO A 151 3.71 1.89 4.76
N PHE A 152 5.04 1.93 4.65
CA PHE A 152 5.81 3.16 4.92
C PHE A 152 5.43 4.29 3.94
N LEU A 153 5.27 3.95 2.66
CA LEU A 153 4.77 4.90 1.66
C LEU A 153 3.35 5.39 2.01
N LEU A 154 2.45 4.52 2.47
CA LEU A 154 1.09 4.91 2.85
C LEU A 154 1.08 5.88 4.03
N VAL A 155 1.89 5.63 5.07
CA VAL A 155 2.05 6.55 6.20
C VAL A 155 2.59 7.89 5.72
N SER A 156 3.65 7.89 4.90
CA SER A 156 4.23 9.12 4.34
C SER A 156 3.23 9.92 3.50
N CYS A 157 2.44 9.23 2.67
CA CYS A 157 1.40 9.86 1.84
C CYS A 157 0.28 10.47 2.69
N THR A 158 -0.08 9.85 3.81
CA THR A 158 -1.09 10.39 4.75
C THR A 158 -0.61 11.68 5.38
N VAL A 159 0.64 11.73 5.88
CA VAL A 159 1.23 12.96 6.45
C VAL A 159 1.26 14.07 5.42
N ARG A 160 1.66 13.77 4.18
CA ARG A 160 1.63 14.74 3.08
C ARG A 160 0.22 15.24 2.78
N ALA A 161 -0.77 14.34 2.77
CA ALA A 161 -2.16 14.70 2.53
C ALA A 161 -2.70 15.65 3.62
N ILE A 162 -2.42 15.34 4.89
CA ILE A 162 -2.76 16.20 6.05
C ILE A 162 -2.12 17.58 5.89
N HIS A 163 -0.81 17.64 5.64
CA HIS A 163 -0.10 18.92 5.49
C HIS A 163 -0.70 19.79 4.38
N VAL A 164 -1.03 19.19 3.22
CA VAL A 164 -1.67 19.90 2.10
C VAL A 164 -3.08 20.36 2.47
N ALA A 165 -3.87 19.53 3.16
CA ALA A 165 -5.22 19.88 3.61
C ALA A 165 -5.20 21.07 4.58
N CYS A 166 -4.38 21.01 5.63
CA CYS A 166 -4.26 22.09 6.64
C CYS A 166 -3.69 23.39 6.05
N SER A 167 -2.76 23.30 5.08
CA SER A 167 -2.21 24.48 4.40
C SER A 167 -3.26 25.20 3.56
N GLY A 168 -4.19 24.46 2.94
CA GLY A 168 -5.27 25.03 2.15
C GLY A 168 -6.26 25.84 2.99
N GLU A 169 -6.56 25.37 4.19
CA GLU A 169 -7.52 26.01 5.11
C GLU A 169 -6.98 27.31 5.73
N THR A 170 -5.66 27.37 5.95
CA THR A 170 -5.01 28.61 6.41
C THR A 170 -5.09 29.74 5.37
N HIS A 171 -5.13 29.39 4.08
CA HIS A 171 -5.20 30.36 2.99
C HIS A 171 -6.62 30.90 2.77
N SER A 172 -7.67 30.11 3.00
CA SER A 172 -9.05 30.60 2.87
C SER A 172 -9.42 31.60 3.96
N ILE A 173 -9.02 31.34 5.21
CA ILE A 173 -9.27 32.23 6.35
C ILE A 173 -8.63 33.60 6.15
N ARG A 174 -7.41 33.63 5.59
CA ARG A 174 -6.64 34.87 5.40
C ARG A 174 -7.11 35.75 4.22
N VAL A 175 -7.99 35.22 3.36
CA VAL A 175 -8.58 35.95 2.21
C VAL A 175 -9.97 36.48 2.57
N SER A 176 -10.59 35.95 3.63
CA SER A 176 -11.86 36.43 4.17
C SER A 176 -11.73 37.55 5.22
N GLU A 177 -10.51 37.89 5.63
CA GLU A 177 -10.16 39.05 6.47
C GLU A 177 -9.71 40.25 5.60
#